data_AF-A0AAE8NHK0-F1
#
_entry.id   AF-A0AAE8NHK0-F1
#
_cell.length_a   1.000
_cell.length_b   1.000
_cell.length_c   1.000
_cell.angle_alpha   90.00
_cell.angle_beta   90.00
_cell.angle_gamma   90.00
#
_symmetry.space_group_name_H-M   'P 1'
#
loop_
_entity.id
_entity.type
_entity.pdbx_description
1 polymer ?
#
loop_
_entity_poly.entity_id
_entity_poly.type
_entity_poly.pdbx_seq_one_letter_code
_entity_poly.pdbx_strand_id
1 'polypeptide(L)'
;MPPRVDRKSRERWRLNCRCLAGVVLAGGMGLAPGVHAQEAAPAAKAAPAAPQSFDVNAFVVRGNTTLPTLEIEKAVYPFEGPGRTLADVNAARDALQKAYQDRGYQSVVVELPQQQVKNGVILLQVTEAKVGRLRVDGAKYNSLQNIRDAVPALAEGQVPDFNQAQQQLTDLNRSADRQVIPVLKPGALPQTVDVDLKVDDHSPLHGSLELNNDNSPGTSTLRTTASLSYSNLWQLGHVISGTYVIAPQHPNDARVYAFSYLAPIRDSRWSFLATVVHSDSNVASVGNTNVLGKGTTYGFTAIYSLPATETYAHSVSIEIDRKHYDEDVSLPGQGGSTAPLTYVPVTLSYNGQLSLKNSQTSFSASLTTNIRGLGSDWGAWDNKRYNATPDFVYGKFDVNHTQRFANDMQANAHVNAQISNSPLVSSEQFAAGGMNSVRGYMQAEDTADSGVIASLELRSPSLAKWLGGAVGSRVNEWRFHAFFDAAHLWLLSPLPEQTARFNLMSVGVGTRVQIMKYASADFEAGWPLKAGVYTRQYSPRFDFFVRLGF
;
A
#
# COMPACT_ATOMS: atom_id res chain seq x y z
N MET A 1 -32.40 -77.61 10.43
CA MET A 1 -30.99 -78.01 10.59
C MET A 1 -30.09 -76.82 10.23
N PRO A 2 -29.00 -76.55 10.99
CA PRO A 2 -28.01 -75.47 10.78
C PRO A 2 -26.86 -75.97 9.84
N PRO A 3 -25.61 -75.43 9.74
CA PRO A 3 -24.90 -74.35 10.49
C PRO A 3 -24.24 -73.22 9.65
N ARG A 4 -23.78 -72.03 10.16
CA ARG A 4 -23.19 -71.53 11.45
C ARG A 4 -21.64 -71.61 11.45
N VAL A 5 -20.86 -70.53 11.66
CA VAL A 5 -20.32 -69.96 12.94
C VAL A 5 -19.30 -68.83 12.60
N ASP A 6 -18.87 -67.85 13.42
CA ASP A 6 -19.52 -66.88 14.35
C ASP A 6 -18.48 -65.83 14.87
N ARG A 7 -18.73 -64.50 14.77
CA ARG A 7 -18.14 -63.37 15.58
C ARG A 7 -16.61 -63.06 15.51
N LYS A 8 -16.04 -61.93 16.00
CA LYS A 8 -16.41 -60.68 16.74
C LYS A 8 -15.29 -59.61 16.45
N SER A 9 -15.56 -58.35 16.08
CA SER A 9 -15.73 -57.12 16.90
C SER A 9 -14.52 -56.53 17.69
N ARG A 10 -14.28 -55.21 17.46
CA ARG A 10 -13.87 -54.12 18.38
C ARG A 10 -12.39 -53.67 18.56
N GLU A 11 -12.28 -52.33 18.45
CA GLU A 11 -11.62 -51.37 19.35
C GLU A 11 -10.33 -50.61 18.94
N ARG A 12 -10.35 -49.31 19.28
CA ARG A 12 -9.35 -48.26 19.04
C ARG A 12 -8.24 -48.35 20.08
N TRP A 13 -7.01 -47.91 19.79
CA TRP A 13 -6.16 -47.30 20.82
C TRP A 13 -5.29 -46.14 20.27
N ARG A 14 -4.80 -45.31 21.20
CA ARG A 14 -4.19 -43.99 21.00
C ARG A 14 -2.79 -43.91 21.61
N LEU A 15 -1.97 -43.03 21.04
CA LEU A 15 -0.89 -42.24 21.66
C LEU A 15 0.34 -42.91 22.34
N ASN A 16 1.48 -42.28 22.03
CA ASN A 16 2.53 -41.82 22.96
C ASN A 16 3.79 -42.66 23.28
N CYS A 17 4.91 -41.97 23.00
CA CYS A 17 6.04 -41.67 23.90
C CYS A 17 7.21 -42.67 24.10
N ARG A 18 8.35 -42.16 23.60
CA ARG A 18 9.64 -41.96 24.30
C ARG A 18 10.62 -43.13 24.43
N CYS A 19 11.86 -42.75 24.11
CA CYS A 19 13.12 -43.49 24.19
C CYS A 19 13.49 -43.93 25.61
N LEU A 20 14.31 -44.99 25.73
CA LEU A 20 15.50 -45.03 26.58
C LEU A 20 16.37 -46.29 26.35
N ALA A 21 17.70 -46.12 26.50
CA ALA A 21 18.75 -47.14 26.64
C ALA A 21 18.95 -48.18 25.49
N GLY A 22 20.14 -48.78 25.30
CA GLY A 22 21.46 -48.57 25.92
C GLY A 22 22.41 -49.74 25.57
N VAL A 23 23.73 -49.51 25.49
CA VAL A 23 24.77 -50.55 25.22
C VAL A 23 26.02 -50.19 26.06
N VAL A 24 26.19 -50.81 27.24
CA VAL A 24 27.05 -51.98 27.57
C VAL A 24 28.52 -51.64 27.88
N LEU A 25 28.95 -52.08 29.06
CA LEU A 25 30.31 -52.02 29.59
C LEU A 25 31.19 -53.18 29.07
N ALA A 26 32.50 -52.94 29.02
CA ALA A 26 33.53 -53.98 29.13
C ALA A 26 34.51 -53.58 30.24
N GLY A 27 34.80 -54.49 31.16
CA GLY A 27 35.60 -54.20 32.36
C GLY A 27 37.05 -54.68 32.26
N GLY A 28 37.92 -54.06 33.06
CA GLY A 28 39.27 -54.54 33.37
C GLY A 28 39.50 -54.43 34.87
N MET A 29 40.00 -55.50 35.50
CA MET A 29 40.08 -55.65 36.95
C MET A 29 41.55 -55.51 37.42
N GLY A 30 41.79 -54.67 38.44
CA GLY A 30 43.11 -54.45 39.03
C GLY A 30 42.99 -54.23 40.55
N LEU A 31 43.94 -54.76 41.32
CA LEU A 31 43.82 -54.95 42.77
C LEU A 31 44.54 -53.85 43.60
N ALA A 32 43.82 -53.31 44.59
CA ALA A 32 44.31 -52.80 45.89
C ALA A 32 45.29 -51.58 45.90
N PRO A 33 45.49 -50.88 47.05
CA PRO A 33 44.91 -51.07 48.38
C PRO A 33 44.03 -49.90 48.88
N GLY A 34 43.44 -50.07 50.06
CA GLY A 34 42.55 -49.08 50.67
C GLY A 34 43.28 -47.87 51.26
N VAL A 35 42.61 -46.71 51.21
CA VAL A 35 43.00 -45.47 51.90
C VAL A 35 41.79 -45.00 52.72
N HIS A 36 42.04 -44.54 53.96
CA HIS A 36 40.99 -44.05 54.84
C HIS A 36 40.18 -42.91 54.20
N ALA A 37 38.85 -42.97 54.34
CA ALA A 37 37.99 -41.85 54.02
C ALA A 37 38.26 -40.71 55.02
N GLN A 38 38.92 -39.65 54.56
CA GLN A 38 39.06 -38.43 55.32
C GLN A 38 37.83 -37.55 55.06
N GLU A 39 37.08 -37.27 56.11
CA GLU A 39 35.83 -36.52 56.04
C GLU A 39 36.10 -35.09 55.57
N ALA A 40 35.60 -34.76 54.38
CA ALA A 40 35.83 -33.45 53.77
C ALA A 40 34.97 -32.39 54.46
N ALA A 41 35.61 -31.51 55.23
CA ALA A 41 34.97 -30.35 55.82
C ALA A 41 34.29 -29.49 54.73
N PRO A 42 33.10 -28.91 55.00
CA PRO A 42 32.35 -28.17 53.99
C PRO A 42 33.14 -26.96 53.50
N ALA A 43 33.36 -26.86 52.19
CA ALA A 43 34.01 -25.71 51.58
C ALA A 43 33.18 -24.44 51.86
N ALA A 44 33.76 -23.52 52.64
CA ALA A 44 33.15 -22.23 52.89
C ALA A 44 32.96 -21.49 51.55
N LYS A 45 31.73 -21.04 51.27
CA LYS A 45 31.49 -20.11 50.17
C LYS A 45 32.31 -18.84 50.45
N ALA A 46 33.30 -18.57 49.61
CA ALA A 46 33.98 -17.29 49.62
C ALA A 46 32.93 -16.19 49.44
N ALA A 47 32.91 -15.23 50.37
CA ALA A 47 32.11 -14.02 50.19
C ALA A 47 32.60 -13.29 48.93
N PRO A 48 31.72 -12.64 48.15
CA PRO A 48 32.17 -11.78 47.06
C PRO A 48 33.14 -10.74 47.62
N ALA A 49 34.33 -10.63 47.04
CA ALA A 49 35.24 -9.56 47.39
C ALA A 49 34.53 -8.22 47.15
N ALA A 50 34.62 -7.30 48.12
CA ALA A 50 34.05 -5.97 47.97
C ALA A 50 34.59 -5.34 46.66
N PRO A 51 33.74 -4.76 45.80
CA PRO A 51 34.18 -4.22 44.53
C PRO A 51 35.26 -3.16 44.78
N GLN A 52 36.39 -3.28 44.08
CA GLN A 52 37.45 -2.28 44.16
C GLN A 52 36.91 -0.94 43.65
N SER A 53 36.63 -0.04 44.58
CA SER A 53 36.14 1.30 44.30
C SER A 53 37.29 2.29 44.12
N PHE A 54 37.14 3.21 43.18
CA PHE A 54 38.08 4.30 42.90
C PHE A 54 37.30 5.54 42.47
N ASP A 55 37.93 6.71 42.59
CA ASP A 55 37.29 7.96 42.22
C ASP A 55 37.49 8.24 40.73
N VAL A 56 36.41 8.68 40.04
CA VAL A 56 36.44 9.08 38.63
C VAL A 56 36.27 10.58 38.56
N ASN A 57 37.36 11.29 38.29
CA ASN A 57 37.40 12.75 38.27
C ASN A 57 37.05 13.33 36.89
N ALA A 58 37.28 12.59 35.81
CA ALA A 58 36.93 12.99 34.45
C ALA A 58 36.95 11.82 33.47
N PHE A 59 36.01 11.79 32.53
CA PHE A 59 36.14 11.00 31.29
C PHE A 59 36.79 11.83 30.18
N VAL A 60 37.87 11.31 29.60
CA VAL A 60 38.48 11.83 28.36
C VAL A 60 37.99 10.97 27.21
N VAL A 61 37.23 11.55 26.29
CA VAL A 61 36.76 10.88 25.08
C VAL A 61 37.70 11.25 23.93
N ARG A 62 38.10 10.26 23.11
CA ARG A 62 38.92 10.46 21.90
C ARG A 62 38.30 9.78 20.69
N GLY A 63 38.50 10.35 19.51
CA GLY A 63 38.00 9.80 18.24
C GLY A 63 36.56 10.21 17.90
N ASN A 64 35.93 11.04 18.73
CA ASN A 64 34.63 11.64 18.45
C ASN A 64 34.75 12.77 17.42
N THR A 65 33.98 12.69 16.32
CA THR A 65 33.85 13.78 15.33
C THR A 65 32.39 14.08 14.95
N THR A 66 31.46 13.14 15.14
CA THR A 66 30.05 13.30 14.72
C THR A 66 29.09 13.81 15.82
N LEU A 67 29.37 13.54 17.11
CA LEU A 67 28.57 14.07 18.22
C LEU A 67 29.14 15.37 18.81
N PRO A 68 28.29 16.38 19.11
CA PRO A 68 28.71 17.57 19.87
C PRO A 68 29.21 17.23 21.28
N THR A 69 30.25 17.92 21.74
CA THR A 69 30.88 17.70 23.06
C THR A 69 29.88 17.69 24.22
N LEU A 70 28.89 18.59 24.21
CA LEU A 70 27.86 18.68 25.26
C LEU A 70 27.01 17.40 25.40
N GLU A 71 26.84 16.63 24.32
CA GLU A 71 26.08 15.38 24.36
C GLU A 71 26.93 14.23 24.90
N ILE A 72 28.22 14.24 24.56
CA ILE A 72 29.24 13.33 25.07
C ILE A 72 29.37 13.51 26.59
N GLU A 73 29.53 14.76 27.05
CA GLU A 73 29.57 15.13 28.48
C GLU A 73 28.30 14.65 29.21
N LYS A 74 27.11 14.95 28.68
CA LYS A 74 25.83 14.50 29.28
C LYS A 74 25.70 12.99 29.41
N ALA A 75 26.30 12.22 28.48
CA ALA A 75 26.26 10.76 28.52
C ALA A 75 27.17 10.16 29.60
N VAL A 76 28.34 10.77 29.86
CA VAL A 76 29.35 10.22 30.80
C VAL A 76 29.30 10.83 32.21
N TYR A 77 28.83 12.07 32.35
CA TYR A 77 28.75 12.79 33.63
C TYR A 77 28.05 12.04 34.78
N PRO A 78 26.95 11.26 34.56
CA PRO A 78 26.30 10.50 35.63
C PRO A 78 27.19 9.44 36.30
N PHE A 79 28.34 9.10 35.70
CA PHE A 79 29.28 8.07 36.15
C PHE A 79 30.56 8.64 36.78
N GLU A 80 30.69 9.97 36.86
CA GLU A 80 31.80 10.66 37.54
C GLU A 80 31.57 10.73 39.06
N GLY A 81 32.60 11.12 39.82
CA GLY A 81 32.57 11.26 41.27
C GLY A 81 33.27 10.14 42.05
N PRO A 82 33.18 10.16 43.39
CA PRO A 82 33.91 9.25 44.26
C PRO A 82 33.28 7.85 44.36
N GLY A 83 34.08 6.85 44.72
CA GLY A 83 33.61 5.50 45.07
C GLY A 83 33.04 4.68 43.91
N ARG A 84 33.40 5.00 42.67
CA ARG A 84 32.94 4.31 41.45
C ARG A 84 33.64 2.98 41.25
N THR A 85 33.04 2.13 40.44
CA THR A 85 33.53 0.77 40.15
C THR A 85 33.80 0.58 38.65
N LEU A 86 34.47 -0.51 38.28
CA LEU A 86 34.61 -0.90 36.88
C LEU A 86 33.24 -1.11 36.19
N ALA A 87 32.17 -1.42 36.94
CA ALA A 87 30.83 -1.52 36.37
C ALA A 87 30.27 -0.13 35.97
N ASP A 88 30.49 0.91 36.79
CA ASP A 88 30.13 2.30 36.44
C ASP A 88 30.86 2.77 35.18
N VAL A 89 32.14 2.41 35.03
CA VAL A 89 32.96 2.76 33.85
C VAL A 89 32.45 2.06 32.59
N ASN A 90 32.05 0.78 32.68
CA ASN A 90 31.42 0.09 31.57
C ASN A 90 30.03 0.69 31.26
N ALA A 91 29.26 1.10 32.26
CA ALA A 91 28.00 1.79 32.06
C ALA A 91 28.18 3.17 31.40
N ALA A 92 29.28 3.90 31.70
CA ALA A 92 29.65 5.13 31.01
C ALA A 92 30.01 4.89 29.53
N ARG A 93 30.76 3.82 29.22
CA ARG A 93 31.01 3.37 27.85
C ARG A 93 29.70 3.06 27.11
N ASP A 94 28.79 2.34 27.77
CA ASP A 94 27.53 1.89 27.16
C ASP A 94 26.54 3.05 26.97
N ALA A 95 26.47 4.00 27.91
CA ALA A 95 25.76 5.28 27.73
C ALA A 95 26.39 6.12 26.60
N LEU A 96 27.72 6.17 26.56
CA LEU A 96 28.57 6.55 25.44
C LEU A 96 28.02 6.06 24.09
N GLN A 97 28.09 4.74 23.90
CA GLN A 97 27.69 4.09 22.66
C GLN A 97 26.20 4.27 22.35
N LYS A 98 25.35 4.26 23.39
CA LYS A 98 23.92 4.50 23.24
C LYS A 98 23.60 5.90 22.72
N ALA A 99 24.31 6.94 23.17
CA ALA A 99 24.12 8.31 22.66
C ALA A 99 24.39 8.41 21.14
N TYR A 100 25.40 7.68 20.66
CA TYR A 100 25.68 7.55 19.22
C TYR A 100 24.58 6.75 18.49
N GLN A 101 24.17 5.61 19.03
CA GLN A 101 23.14 4.75 18.44
C GLN A 101 21.77 5.43 18.36
N ASP A 102 21.34 6.14 19.41
CA ASP A 102 20.09 6.88 19.46
C ASP A 102 20.06 8.05 18.44
N ARG A 103 21.24 8.52 18.01
CA ARG A 103 21.41 9.50 16.92
C ARG A 103 21.56 8.89 15.54
N GLY A 104 21.53 7.56 15.41
CA GLY A 104 21.60 6.85 14.13
C GLY A 104 23.01 6.38 13.74
N TYR A 105 24.04 6.67 14.53
CA TYR A 105 25.43 6.32 14.23
C TYR A 105 25.78 4.89 14.68
N GLN A 106 25.08 3.90 14.14
CA GLN A 106 25.22 2.48 14.55
C GLN A 106 26.58 1.85 14.20
N SER A 107 27.38 2.47 13.32
CA SER A 107 28.75 2.03 13.01
C SER A 107 29.80 2.50 14.01
N VAL A 108 29.40 3.27 15.03
CA VAL A 108 30.31 3.78 16.06
C VAL A 108 30.42 2.79 17.21
N VAL A 109 31.66 2.44 17.57
CA VAL A 109 31.98 1.58 18.71
C VAL A 109 32.72 2.41 19.75
N VAL A 110 32.35 2.28 21.02
CA VAL A 110 33.05 2.94 22.14
C VAL A 110 33.75 1.87 22.95
N GLU A 111 35.08 1.96 23.05
CA GLU A 111 35.93 1.00 23.74
C GLU A 111 36.56 1.61 25.00
N LEU A 112 36.77 0.76 26.00
CA LEU A 112 37.60 1.07 27.17
C LEU A 112 38.98 0.42 26.95
N PRO A 113 39.98 1.15 26.41
CA PRO A 113 41.32 0.59 26.20
C PRO A 113 41.98 0.23 27.53
N GLN A 114 42.86 -0.77 27.50
CA GLN A 114 43.71 -1.11 28.66
C GLN A 114 44.57 0.09 29.03
N GLN A 115 44.41 0.58 30.26
CA GLN A 115 45.05 1.79 30.76
C GLN A 115 45.30 1.71 32.26
N GLN A 116 46.29 2.43 32.75
CA GLN A 116 46.45 2.69 34.19
C GLN A 116 45.64 3.94 34.53
N VAL A 117 44.62 3.82 35.37
CA VAL A 117 43.87 4.98 35.87
C VAL A 117 44.80 5.82 36.75
N LYS A 118 45.15 7.02 36.28
CA LYS A 118 45.97 7.99 37.01
C LYS A 118 45.12 9.22 37.31
N ASN A 119 45.18 9.71 38.54
CA ASN A 119 44.43 10.88 39.01
C ASN A 119 42.91 10.80 38.77
N GLY A 120 42.33 9.59 38.72
CA GLY A 120 40.90 9.39 38.46
C GLY A 120 40.45 9.71 37.03
N VAL A 121 41.36 9.85 36.07
CA VAL A 121 41.02 10.14 34.66
C VAL A 121 40.90 8.84 33.86
N ILE A 122 39.82 8.70 33.10
CA ILE A 122 39.53 7.51 32.27
C ILE A 122 39.40 7.89 30.80
N LEU A 123 40.19 7.24 29.95
CA LEU A 123 40.09 7.33 28.50
C LEU A 123 39.00 6.40 27.97
N LEU A 124 38.04 6.94 27.22
CA LEU A 124 37.14 6.19 26.33
C LEU A 124 37.57 6.44 24.88
N GLN A 125 37.79 5.37 24.12
CA GLN A 125 38.19 5.44 22.72
C GLN A 125 36.97 5.18 21.83
N VAL A 126 36.54 6.20 21.10
CA VAL A 126 35.53 6.09 20.07
C VAL A 126 36.21 5.68 18.76
N THR A 127 35.62 4.71 18.07
CA THR A 127 35.94 4.33 16.70
C THR A 127 34.70 4.60 15.85
N GLU A 128 34.73 5.68 15.07
CA GLU A 128 33.64 6.03 14.16
C GLU A 128 33.87 5.38 12.80
N ALA A 129 33.32 4.18 12.57
CA ALA A 129 33.58 3.44 11.34
C ALA A 129 32.88 4.09 10.14
N LYS A 130 33.68 4.46 9.13
CA LYS A 130 33.24 5.17 7.92
C LYS A 130 32.83 4.21 6.82
N VAL A 131 31.97 4.65 5.88
CA VAL A 131 31.68 3.85 4.69
C VAL A 131 32.95 3.73 3.84
N GLY A 132 33.44 2.50 3.68
CA GLY A 132 34.62 2.19 2.86
C GLY A 132 34.29 2.21 1.38
N ARG A 133 33.27 1.44 0.98
CA ARG A 133 32.70 1.40 -0.37
C ARG A 133 31.18 1.33 -0.34
N LEU A 134 30.54 2.04 -1.27
CA LEU A 134 29.10 1.98 -1.55
C LEU A 134 28.90 1.38 -2.95
N ARG A 135 28.46 0.12 -2.99
CA ARG A 135 28.16 -0.62 -4.23
C ARG A 135 26.66 -0.69 -4.47
N VAL A 136 26.27 -0.76 -5.74
CA VAL A 136 24.90 -1.03 -6.17
C VAL A 136 24.95 -2.25 -7.08
N ASP A 137 24.20 -3.30 -6.72
CA ASP A 137 24.17 -4.57 -7.45
C ASP A 137 22.74 -4.91 -7.85
N GLY A 138 22.54 -5.36 -9.09
CA GLY A 138 21.24 -5.87 -9.59
C GLY A 138 20.40 -4.88 -10.39
N ALA A 139 20.75 -3.58 -10.40
CA ALA A 139 20.03 -2.61 -11.22
C ALA A 139 20.31 -2.83 -12.71
N LYS A 140 19.27 -3.20 -13.46
CA LYS A 140 19.24 -3.52 -14.90
C LYS A 140 18.47 -2.47 -15.70
N TYR A 141 17.39 -1.95 -15.14
CA TYR A 141 16.51 -0.94 -15.75
C TYR A 141 16.65 0.41 -15.05
N ASN A 142 17.20 0.43 -13.85
CA ASN A 142 17.44 1.62 -13.04
C ASN A 142 18.92 2.05 -13.04
N SER A 143 19.19 3.36 -13.07
CA SER A 143 20.54 3.92 -13.01
C SER A 143 21.22 3.62 -11.66
N LEU A 144 22.32 2.87 -11.71
CA LEU A 144 23.21 2.58 -10.57
C LEU A 144 23.66 3.88 -9.87
N GLN A 145 23.97 4.92 -10.65
CA GLN A 145 24.38 6.22 -10.13
C GLN A 145 23.22 6.92 -9.41
N ASN A 146 22.02 6.95 -10.00
CA ASN A 146 20.88 7.61 -9.35
C ASN A 146 20.50 6.91 -8.03
N ILE A 147 20.64 5.58 -7.97
CA ILE A 147 20.43 4.81 -6.73
C ILE A 147 21.49 5.16 -5.66
N ARG A 148 22.77 5.27 -6.05
CA ARG A 148 23.86 5.67 -5.15
C ARG A 148 23.67 7.11 -4.64
N ASP A 149 23.37 8.04 -5.54
CA ASP A 149 23.23 9.47 -5.24
C ASP A 149 21.96 9.78 -4.41
N ALA A 150 20.96 8.88 -4.43
CA ALA A 150 19.75 9.00 -3.62
C ALA A 150 19.92 8.63 -2.14
N VAL A 151 21.05 8.02 -1.74
CA VAL A 151 21.34 7.65 -0.34
C VAL A 151 22.62 8.33 0.20
N PRO A 152 22.71 9.67 0.22
CA PRO A 152 23.92 10.38 0.63
C PRO A 152 24.34 10.11 2.10
N ALA A 153 23.44 9.62 2.96
CA ALA A 153 23.80 9.18 4.32
C ALA A 153 24.70 7.92 4.34
N LEU A 154 24.85 7.23 3.21
CA LEU A 154 25.73 6.08 3.01
C LEU A 154 26.93 6.41 2.11
N ALA A 155 27.23 7.70 1.88
CA ALA A 155 28.32 8.12 1.00
C ALA A 155 29.71 7.68 1.51
N GLU A 156 30.58 7.27 0.58
CA GLU A 156 31.94 6.82 0.86
C GLU A 156 32.76 7.89 1.59
N GLY A 157 33.52 7.47 2.61
CA GLY A 157 34.33 8.34 3.46
C GLY A 157 33.60 9.05 4.61
N GLN A 158 32.27 8.94 4.68
CA GLN A 158 31.46 9.51 5.78
C GLN A 158 31.12 8.45 6.84
N VAL A 159 30.80 8.90 8.06
CA VAL A 159 30.21 8.05 9.10
C VAL A 159 28.71 7.94 8.81
N PRO A 160 28.15 6.73 8.59
CA PRO A 160 26.77 6.59 8.16
C PRO A 160 25.76 6.94 9.26
N ASP A 161 24.80 7.80 8.92
CA ASP A 161 23.59 8.03 9.71
C ASP A 161 22.50 7.06 9.21
N PHE A 162 22.25 6.00 9.98
CA PHE A 162 21.28 4.99 9.62
C PHE A 162 19.82 5.46 9.70
N ASN A 163 19.53 6.51 10.48
CA ASN A 163 18.18 7.08 10.54
C ASN A 163 17.87 7.83 9.23
N GLN A 164 18.82 8.64 8.75
CA GLN A 164 18.71 9.29 7.44
C GLN A 164 18.74 8.29 6.28
N ALA A 165 19.63 7.29 6.34
CA ALA A 165 19.70 6.25 5.31
C ALA A 165 18.39 5.47 5.18
N GLN A 166 17.73 5.14 6.30
CA GLN A 166 16.44 4.45 6.30
C GLN A 166 15.33 5.30 5.63
N GLN A 167 15.31 6.62 5.85
CA GLN A 167 14.38 7.53 5.19
C GLN A 167 14.66 7.61 3.67
N GLN A 168 15.92 7.77 3.28
CA GLN A 168 16.36 7.82 1.88
C GLN A 168 16.03 6.53 1.12
N LEU A 169 16.24 5.37 1.74
CA LEU A 169 15.87 4.06 1.19
C LEU A 169 14.35 3.87 1.11
N THR A 170 13.59 4.38 2.08
CA THR A 170 12.11 4.36 2.05
C THR A 170 11.60 5.18 0.86
N ASP A 171 12.19 6.35 0.60
CA ASP A 171 11.84 7.20 -0.53
C ASP A 171 12.24 6.58 -1.88
N LEU A 172 13.40 5.92 -1.93
CA LEU A 172 13.88 5.19 -3.10
C LEU A 172 12.98 3.96 -3.42
N ASN A 173 12.37 3.35 -2.40
CA ASN A 173 11.49 2.18 -2.51
C ASN A 173 10.01 2.52 -2.71
N ARG A 174 9.67 3.78 -3.05
CA ARG A 174 8.30 4.17 -3.46
C ARG A 174 7.92 3.66 -4.86
N SER A 175 8.86 3.17 -5.65
CA SER A 175 8.60 2.59 -6.97
C SER A 175 8.15 1.13 -6.85
N ALA A 176 7.07 0.75 -7.55
CA ALA A 176 6.62 -0.64 -7.61
C ALA A 176 7.63 -1.58 -8.28
N ASP A 177 8.51 -1.05 -9.14
CA ASP A 177 9.40 -1.83 -10.00
C ASP A 177 10.81 -1.99 -9.43
N ARG A 178 11.08 -1.42 -8.25
CA ARG A 178 12.41 -1.40 -7.66
C ARG A 178 12.35 -1.47 -6.15
N GLN A 179 12.92 -2.54 -5.59
CA GLN A 179 13.20 -2.63 -4.16
C GLN A 179 14.71 -2.64 -3.91
N VAL A 180 15.19 -1.72 -3.08
CA VAL A 180 16.59 -1.57 -2.68
C VAL A 180 16.75 -1.94 -1.22
N ILE A 181 17.63 -2.92 -0.95
CA ILE A 181 17.91 -3.45 0.39
C ILE A 181 19.39 -3.23 0.70
N PRO A 182 19.74 -2.51 1.78
CA PRO A 182 21.13 -2.35 2.19
C PRO A 182 21.66 -3.63 2.86
N VAL A 183 22.87 -4.04 2.48
CA VAL A 183 23.60 -5.15 3.11
C VAL A 183 24.94 -4.62 3.62
N LEU A 184 25.11 -4.60 4.94
CA LEU A 184 26.32 -4.13 5.60
C LEU A 184 27.36 -5.26 5.72
N LYS A 185 28.63 -4.93 5.50
CA LYS A 185 29.77 -5.85 5.59
C LYS A 185 30.97 -5.16 6.25
N PRO A 186 31.85 -5.89 6.96
CA PRO A 186 33.14 -5.35 7.36
C PRO A 186 33.90 -4.83 6.14
N GLY A 187 34.41 -3.60 6.20
CA GLY A 187 35.12 -2.98 5.08
C GLY A 187 36.54 -3.51 4.91
N ALA A 188 37.10 -3.28 3.73
CA ALA A 188 38.46 -3.75 3.40
C ALA A 188 39.59 -2.98 4.12
N LEU A 189 39.29 -1.80 4.67
CA LEU A 189 40.22 -1.02 5.49
C LEU A 189 39.81 -1.09 6.98
N PRO A 190 40.77 -1.01 7.92
CA PRO A 190 40.46 -0.87 9.34
C PRO A 190 39.52 0.31 9.59
N GLN A 191 38.59 0.16 10.55
CA GLN A 191 37.60 1.18 10.90
C GLN A 191 36.71 1.61 9.71
N THR A 192 36.38 0.69 8.79
CA THR A 192 35.40 0.92 7.72
C THR A 192 34.32 -0.15 7.65
N VAL A 193 33.15 0.24 7.12
CA VAL A 193 32.01 -0.63 6.78
C VAL A 193 31.75 -0.50 5.28
N ASP A 194 31.66 -1.62 4.56
CA ASP A 194 31.24 -1.64 3.16
C ASP A 194 29.73 -1.86 3.08
N VAL A 195 29.08 -1.18 2.13
CA VAL A 195 27.62 -1.21 1.96
C VAL A 195 27.29 -1.65 0.53
N ASP A 196 26.55 -2.76 0.42
CA ASP A 196 26.02 -3.25 -0.85
C ASP A 196 24.51 -2.97 -0.91
N LEU A 197 24.09 -2.08 -1.80
CA LEU A 197 22.68 -1.89 -2.13
C LEU A 197 22.26 -2.98 -3.11
N LYS A 198 21.53 -3.99 -2.62
CA LYS A 198 20.93 -5.02 -3.46
C LYS A 198 19.62 -4.50 -4.04
N VAL A 199 19.54 -4.48 -5.37
CA VAL A 199 18.40 -3.96 -6.11
C VAL A 199 17.67 -5.12 -6.77
N ASP A 200 16.43 -5.33 -6.36
CA ASP A 200 15.47 -6.17 -7.08
C ASP A 200 14.77 -5.28 -8.13
N ASP A 201 15.22 -5.42 -9.38
CA ASP A 201 14.91 -4.50 -10.49
C ASP A 201 14.01 -5.17 -11.53
N HIS A 202 12.73 -4.78 -11.54
CA HIS A 202 11.71 -5.30 -12.43
C HIS A 202 11.61 -4.48 -13.73
N SER A 203 11.00 -5.07 -14.76
CA SER A 203 10.83 -4.39 -16.04
C SER A 203 9.91 -3.17 -15.89
N PRO A 204 10.27 -1.98 -16.38
CA PRO A 204 9.45 -0.77 -16.29
C PRO A 204 8.25 -0.77 -17.24
N LEU A 205 8.21 -1.70 -18.21
CA LEU A 205 7.10 -1.86 -19.14
C LEU A 205 6.08 -2.84 -18.56
N HIS A 206 4.88 -2.34 -18.26
CA HIS A 206 3.73 -3.11 -17.81
C HIS A 206 2.62 -3.01 -18.85
N GLY A 207 1.89 -4.11 -19.04
CA GLY A 207 0.72 -4.13 -19.90
C GLY A 207 -0.40 -4.98 -19.32
N SER A 208 -1.64 -4.66 -19.64
CA SER A 208 -2.76 -5.56 -19.39
C SER A 208 -3.87 -5.46 -20.44
N LEU A 209 -4.52 -6.59 -20.69
CA LEU A 209 -5.73 -6.72 -21.50
C LEU A 209 -6.82 -7.33 -20.64
N GLU A 210 -7.97 -6.67 -20.57
CA GLU A 210 -9.14 -7.09 -19.81
C GLU A 210 -10.34 -7.26 -20.73
N LEU A 211 -11.18 -8.26 -20.44
CA LEU A 211 -12.52 -8.44 -20.99
C LEU A 211 -13.50 -8.58 -19.84
N ASN A 212 -14.55 -7.74 -19.83
CA ASN A 212 -15.63 -7.79 -18.85
C ASN A 212 -17.00 -7.57 -19.52
N ASN A 213 -18.07 -7.65 -18.74
CA ASN A 213 -19.44 -7.34 -19.20
C ASN A 213 -20.14 -6.21 -18.41
N ASP A 214 -19.37 -5.31 -17.77
CA ASP A 214 -19.92 -4.14 -17.10
C ASP A 214 -20.43 -3.13 -18.14
N ASN A 215 -21.75 -3.09 -18.32
CA ASN A 215 -22.39 -2.38 -19.43
C ASN A 215 -23.54 -1.50 -18.95
N SER A 216 -23.65 -0.32 -19.56
CA SER A 216 -24.73 0.63 -19.30
C SER A 216 -25.99 0.31 -20.08
N PRO A 217 -27.16 0.79 -19.62
CA PRO A 217 -28.43 0.62 -20.32
C PRO A 217 -28.35 1.07 -21.79
N GLY A 218 -28.98 0.31 -22.69
CA GLY A 218 -28.99 0.60 -24.12
C GLY A 218 -27.68 0.30 -24.88
N THR A 219 -26.63 -0.17 -24.22
CA THR A 219 -25.34 -0.52 -24.86
C THR A 219 -25.13 -2.04 -24.96
N SER A 220 -24.31 -2.46 -25.93
CA SER A 220 -23.82 -3.85 -26.04
C SER A 220 -23.09 -4.31 -24.78
N THR A 221 -23.08 -5.61 -24.55
CA THR A 221 -22.75 -6.22 -23.24
C THR A 221 -21.28 -6.23 -22.89
N LEU A 222 -20.36 -6.39 -23.85
CA LEU A 222 -18.94 -6.60 -23.57
C LEU A 222 -18.16 -5.28 -23.55
N ARG A 223 -17.10 -5.23 -22.73
CA ARG A 223 -16.06 -4.21 -22.77
C ARG A 223 -14.69 -4.88 -22.79
N THR A 224 -13.82 -4.39 -23.66
CA THR A 224 -12.40 -4.75 -23.71
C THR A 224 -11.59 -3.54 -23.32
N THR A 225 -10.71 -3.68 -22.32
CA THR A 225 -9.82 -2.62 -21.85
C THR A 225 -8.37 -3.05 -22.06
N ALA A 226 -7.61 -2.29 -22.85
CA ALA A 226 -6.19 -2.48 -23.05
C ALA A 226 -5.42 -1.32 -22.40
N SER A 227 -4.49 -1.62 -21.49
CA SER A 227 -3.65 -0.64 -20.81
C SER A 227 -2.17 -0.97 -21.03
N LEU A 228 -1.36 0.07 -21.22
CA LEU A 228 0.09 -0.01 -21.33
C LEU A 228 0.73 1.14 -20.55
N SER A 229 1.77 0.86 -19.79
CA SER A 229 2.53 1.89 -19.08
C SER A 229 4.03 1.62 -19.09
N TYR A 230 4.81 2.68 -19.16
CA TYR A 230 6.26 2.64 -19.01
C TYR A 230 6.67 3.54 -17.83
N SER A 231 7.22 2.92 -16.78
CA SER A 231 7.72 3.60 -15.59
C SER A 231 9.18 4.02 -15.74
N ASN A 232 9.69 4.80 -14.78
CA ASN A 232 11.09 5.26 -14.75
C ASN A 232 11.58 5.89 -16.07
N LEU A 233 10.71 6.58 -16.79
CA LEU A 233 11.06 7.27 -18.03
C LEU A 233 12.16 8.31 -17.72
N TRP A 234 13.16 8.39 -18.61
CA TRP A 234 14.35 9.23 -18.45
C TRP A 234 15.21 8.99 -17.19
N GLN A 235 15.01 7.86 -16.47
CA GLN A 235 15.63 7.60 -15.16
C GLN A 235 15.21 8.59 -14.06
N LEU A 236 14.07 9.27 -14.24
CA LEU A 236 13.52 10.28 -13.32
C LEU A 236 12.33 9.75 -12.50
N GLY A 237 12.00 8.46 -12.57
CA GLY A 237 10.79 7.92 -11.95
C GLY A 237 9.47 8.37 -12.61
N HIS A 238 9.54 9.08 -13.75
CA HIS A 238 8.36 9.49 -14.52
C HIS A 238 7.62 8.26 -15.07
N VAL A 239 6.30 8.33 -15.15
CA VAL A 239 5.45 7.26 -15.70
C VAL A 239 4.59 7.81 -16.82
N ILE A 240 4.64 7.17 -17.99
CA ILE A 240 3.69 7.40 -19.07
C ILE A 240 2.75 6.20 -19.17
N SER A 241 1.44 6.43 -19.34
CA SER A 241 0.47 5.36 -19.52
C SER A 241 -0.63 5.73 -20.51
N GLY A 242 -1.13 4.72 -21.21
CA GLY A 242 -2.29 4.79 -22.09
C GLY A 242 -3.25 3.66 -21.78
N THR A 243 -4.55 3.95 -21.83
CA THR A 243 -5.65 2.98 -21.71
C THR A 243 -6.65 3.21 -22.83
N TYR A 244 -7.09 2.12 -23.44
CA TYR A 244 -8.09 2.09 -24.49
C TYR A 244 -9.24 1.17 -24.08
N VAL A 245 -10.44 1.70 -23.98
CA VAL A 245 -11.68 0.95 -23.71
C VAL A 245 -12.51 0.89 -24.98
N ILE A 246 -13.01 -0.27 -25.34
CA ILE A 246 -13.91 -0.46 -26.49
C ILE A 246 -15.04 -1.43 -26.15
N ALA A 247 -16.24 -1.20 -26.68
CA ALA A 247 -17.28 -2.22 -26.82
C ALA A 247 -17.01 -3.03 -28.11
N PRO A 248 -16.44 -4.25 -28.04
CA PRO A 248 -16.01 -4.97 -29.23
C PRO A 248 -17.16 -5.43 -30.13
N GLN A 249 -18.38 -5.52 -29.58
CA GLN A 249 -19.59 -5.90 -30.32
C GLN A 249 -20.05 -4.74 -31.23
N HIS A 250 -20.23 -3.55 -30.66
CA HIS A 250 -20.55 -2.32 -31.39
C HIS A 250 -19.60 -1.19 -30.94
N PRO A 251 -18.51 -0.90 -31.67
CA PRO A 251 -17.49 0.08 -31.27
C PRO A 251 -17.93 1.54 -31.09
N ASN A 252 -19.20 1.88 -31.31
CA ASN A 252 -19.76 3.21 -31.05
C ASN A 252 -20.50 3.29 -29.70
N ASP A 253 -20.79 2.14 -29.06
CA ASP A 253 -21.46 2.07 -27.77
C ASP A 253 -20.51 2.43 -26.61
N ALA A 254 -19.23 2.11 -26.75
CA ALA A 254 -18.15 2.55 -25.88
C ALA A 254 -16.84 2.60 -26.69
N ARG A 255 -16.19 3.77 -26.68
CA ARG A 255 -14.82 3.94 -27.12
C ARG A 255 -14.19 5.08 -26.33
N VAL A 256 -13.14 4.79 -25.57
CA VAL A 256 -12.44 5.78 -24.76
C VAL A 256 -10.93 5.61 -24.91
N TYR A 257 -10.26 6.73 -25.13
CA TYR A 257 -8.80 6.84 -25.09
C TYR A 257 -8.42 7.68 -23.88
N ALA A 258 -7.65 7.12 -22.96
CA ALA A 258 -7.11 7.83 -21.81
C ALA A 258 -5.58 7.76 -21.84
N PHE A 259 -4.92 8.91 -21.80
CA PHE A 259 -3.48 9.04 -21.70
C PHE A 259 -3.12 9.82 -20.44
N SER A 260 -2.04 9.44 -19.77
CA SER A 260 -1.54 10.20 -18.64
C SER A 260 -0.01 10.16 -18.53
N TYR A 261 0.53 11.22 -17.95
CA TYR A 261 1.96 11.41 -17.72
C TYR A 261 2.18 11.95 -16.29
N LEU A 262 2.76 11.12 -15.43
CA LEU A 262 3.14 11.46 -14.07
C LEU A 262 4.64 11.79 -14.02
N ALA A 263 4.97 12.98 -13.53
CA ALA A 263 6.33 13.46 -13.34
C ALA A 263 6.58 13.84 -11.87
N PRO A 264 7.13 12.91 -11.06
CA PRO A 264 7.69 13.26 -9.75
C PRO A 264 8.86 14.22 -9.91
N ILE A 265 8.88 15.30 -9.14
CA ILE A 265 9.99 16.26 -9.17
C ILE A 265 11.11 15.73 -8.28
N ARG A 266 12.31 15.61 -8.86
CA ARG A 266 13.53 15.18 -8.15
C ARG A 266 13.79 16.09 -6.94
N ASP A 267 14.25 15.48 -5.85
CA ASP A 267 14.63 16.17 -4.59
C ASP A 267 13.49 17.02 -3.99
N SER A 268 12.24 16.64 -4.28
CA SER A 268 11.01 17.36 -3.90
C SER A 268 9.89 16.40 -3.50
N ARG A 269 8.87 16.95 -2.82
CA ARG A 269 7.62 16.25 -2.47
C ARG A 269 6.52 16.43 -3.53
N TRP A 270 6.78 17.25 -4.54
CA TRP A 270 5.84 17.53 -5.63
C TRP A 270 5.88 16.46 -6.72
N SER A 271 4.72 16.18 -7.31
CA SER A 271 4.56 15.43 -8.55
C SER A 271 3.49 16.10 -9.39
N PHE A 272 3.68 16.15 -10.71
CA PHE A 272 2.69 16.67 -11.64
C PHE A 272 2.12 15.55 -12.49
N LEU A 273 0.80 15.53 -12.66
CA LEU A 273 0.09 14.57 -13.49
C LEU A 273 -0.67 15.35 -14.57
N ALA A 274 -0.38 15.07 -15.83
CA ALA A 274 -1.18 15.50 -16.96
C ALA A 274 -2.05 14.33 -17.44
N THR A 275 -3.32 14.58 -17.75
CA THR A 275 -4.26 13.58 -18.28
C THR A 275 -4.97 14.11 -19.52
N VAL A 276 -5.28 13.22 -20.46
CA VAL A 276 -6.18 13.48 -21.57
C VAL A 276 -7.12 12.29 -21.70
N VAL A 277 -8.42 12.53 -21.61
CA VAL A 277 -9.46 11.51 -21.80
C VAL A 277 -10.37 11.96 -22.92
N HIS A 278 -10.51 11.13 -23.95
CA HIS A 278 -11.43 11.34 -25.06
C HIS A 278 -12.42 10.17 -25.13
N SER A 279 -13.72 10.46 -25.09
CA SER A 279 -14.81 9.47 -25.12
C SER A 279 -15.76 9.74 -26.29
N ASP A 280 -16.01 8.71 -27.11
CA ASP A 280 -17.08 8.72 -28.12
C ASP A 280 -18.44 8.26 -27.54
N SER A 281 -18.52 7.94 -26.23
CA SER A 281 -19.70 7.34 -25.59
C SER A 281 -20.23 8.14 -24.41
N ASN A 282 -21.56 8.02 -24.19
CA ASN A 282 -22.28 8.63 -23.08
C ASN A 282 -21.93 8.01 -21.73
N VAL A 283 -21.47 6.75 -21.67
CA VAL A 283 -21.05 6.10 -20.42
C VAL A 283 -19.92 5.11 -20.67
N ALA A 284 -18.80 5.29 -19.98
CA ALA A 284 -17.76 4.28 -19.82
C ALA A 284 -16.97 4.51 -18.52
N SER A 285 -16.50 3.44 -17.87
CA SER A 285 -15.58 3.57 -16.73
C SER A 285 -14.11 3.47 -17.18
N VAL A 286 -13.24 4.30 -16.62
CA VAL A 286 -11.78 4.23 -16.80
C VAL A 286 -11.11 4.21 -15.43
N GLY A 287 -10.66 3.04 -15.00
CA GLY A 287 -10.19 2.85 -13.63
C GLY A 287 -11.34 2.99 -12.63
N ASN A 288 -11.24 3.92 -11.69
CA ASN A 288 -12.27 4.17 -10.67
C ASN A 288 -13.20 5.35 -11.02
N THR A 289 -13.05 5.99 -12.19
CA THR A 289 -13.90 7.11 -12.60
C THR A 289 -14.88 6.70 -13.70
N ASN A 290 -16.14 7.07 -13.52
CA ASN A 290 -17.15 6.99 -14.57
C ASN A 290 -17.02 8.23 -15.45
N VAL A 291 -16.69 8.02 -16.73
CA VAL A 291 -16.72 9.05 -17.77
C VAL A 291 -18.13 9.06 -18.32
N LEU A 292 -18.88 10.11 -17.96
CA LEU A 292 -20.22 10.37 -18.44
C LEU A 292 -20.15 11.48 -19.50
N GLY A 293 -20.72 11.22 -20.68
CA GLY A 293 -20.76 12.13 -21.83
C GLY A 293 -19.67 11.89 -22.89
N LYS A 294 -20.03 12.19 -24.15
CA LYS A 294 -19.09 12.20 -25.28
C LYS A 294 -18.29 13.49 -25.27
N GLY A 295 -16.97 13.44 -25.40
CA GLY A 295 -16.17 14.64 -25.31
C GLY A 295 -14.71 14.41 -24.99
N THR A 296 -14.02 15.51 -24.66
CA THR A 296 -12.60 15.51 -24.30
C THR A 296 -12.36 16.28 -23.01
N THR A 297 -11.64 15.66 -22.08
CA THR A 297 -11.15 16.26 -20.84
C THR A 297 -9.63 16.33 -20.87
N TYR A 298 -9.08 17.50 -20.54
CA TYR A 298 -7.65 17.72 -20.34
C TYR A 298 -7.42 18.09 -18.87
N GLY A 299 -6.81 17.21 -18.08
CA GLY A 299 -6.55 17.44 -16.66
C GLY A 299 -5.09 17.78 -16.39
N PHE A 300 -4.86 18.70 -15.44
CA PHE A 300 -3.55 18.94 -14.85
C PHE A 300 -3.66 18.94 -13.32
N THR A 301 -2.95 18.02 -12.67
CA THR A 301 -2.92 17.88 -11.22
C THR A 301 -1.53 18.14 -10.66
N ALA A 302 -1.44 19.02 -9.66
CA ALA A 302 -0.27 19.19 -8.81
C ALA A 302 -0.48 18.41 -7.49
N ILE A 303 0.38 17.44 -7.20
CA ILE A 303 0.29 16.53 -6.05
C ILE A 303 1.45 16.81 -5.10
N TYR A 304 1.15 17.04 -3.82
CA TYR A 304 2.14 17.19 -2.74
C TYR A 304 2.10 16.00 -1.78
N SER A 305 3.18 15.22 -1.75
CA SER A 305 3.35 14.06 -0.88
C SER A 305 3.79 14.49 0.53
N LEU A 306 2.86 14.43 1.48
CA LEU A 306 3.11 14.80 2.87
C LEU A 306 4.05 13.78 3.56
N PRO A 307 4.67 14.13 4.71
CA PRO A 307 5.54 13.22 5.46
C PRO A 307 4.81 11.94 5.89
N ALA A 308 5.18 10.81 5.29
CA ALA A 308 4.63 9.49 5.62
C ALA A 308 5.33 8.88 6.84
N THR A 309 4.64 7.93 7.47
CA THR A 309 5.17 6.99 8.48
C THR A 309 5.13 5.57 7.92
N GLU A 310 5.73 4.59 8.60
CA GLU A 310 5.69 3.18 8.19
C GLU A 310 4.26 2.65 7.94
N THR A 311 3.27 3.16 8.67
CA THR A 311 1.88 2.72 8.60
C THR A 311 0.95 3.67 7.87
N TYR A 312 1.35 4.92 7.60
CA TYR A 312 0.45 5.94 7.06
C TYR A 312 1.13 6.84 6.02
N ALA A 313 0.59 6.84 4.80
CA ALA A 313 0.99 7.72 3.71
C ALA A 313 -0.19 8.60 3.28
N HIS A 314 0.08 9.85 2.91
CA HIS A 314 -0.96 10.81 2.52
C HIS A 314 -0.45 11.93 1.61
N SER A 315 -1.35 12.57 0.89
CA SER A 315 -1.07 13.66 -0.04
C SER A 315 -2.22 14.65 -0.14
N VAL A 316 -1.90 15.89 -0.50
CA VAL A 316 -2.87 16.90 -0.96
C VAL A 316 -2.63 17.15 -2.44
N SER A 317 -3.68 17.33 -3.23
CA SER A 317 -3.56 17.69 -4.65
C SER A 317 -4.57 18.74 -5.08
N ILE A 318 -4.18 19.55 -6.07
CA ILE A 318 -5.06 20.47 -6.78
C ILE A 318 -5.07 20.05 -8.24
N GLU A 319 -6.26 19.76 -8.76
CA GLU A 319 -6.53 19.38 -10.14
C GLU A 319 -7.32 20.50 -10.84
N ILE A 320 -6.95 20.80 -12.08
CA ILE A 320 -7.68 21.71 -12.96
C ILE A 320 -7.94 20.95 -14.26
N ASP A 321 -9.21 20.73 -14.58
CA ASP A 321 -9.62 20.15 -15.86
C ASP A 321 -10.09 21.24 -16.81
N ARG A 322 -9.90 21.03 -18.11
CA ARG A 322 -10.74 21.63 -19.16
C ARG A 322 -11.60 20.53 -19.76
N LYS A 323 -12.90 20.58 -19.51
CA LYS A 323 -13.89 19.61 -20.00
C LYS A 323 -14.66 20.22 -21.18
N HIS A 324 -14.87 19.43 -22.22
CA HIS A 324 -15.68 19.78 -23.39
C HIS A 324 -16.49 18.56 -23.81
N TYR A 325 -17.82 18.66 -23.75
CA TYR A 325 -18.73 17.56 -24.08
C TYR A 325 -19.68 17.92 -25.23
N ASP A 326 -19.77 17.01 -26.19
CA ASP A 326 -20.67 17.02 -27.33
C ASP A 326 -21.99 16.35 -26.92
N GLU A 327 -22.93 17.16 -26.44
CA GLU A 327 -24.15 16.67 -25.79
C GLU A 327 -25.39 17.02 -26.63
N ASP A 328 -26.19 16.02 -26.97
CA ASP A 328 -27.44 16.16 -27.71
C ASP A 328 -28.62 16.46 -26.75
N VAL A 329 -29.47 17.44 -27.09
CA VAL A 329 -30.75 17.69 -26.41
C VAL A 329 -31.89 17.26 -27.31
N SER A 330 -32.62 16.20 -26.94
CA SER A 330 -33.84 15.80 -27.63
C SER A 330 -35.07 16.22 -26.83
N LEU A 331 -35.91 17.09 -27.42
CA LEU A 331 -37.19 17.49 -26.85
C LEU A 331 -38.31 16.66 -27.50
N PRO A 332 -39.23 16.04 -26.75
CA PRO A 332 -40.34 15.30 -27.32
C PRO A 332 -41.16 16.17 -28.30
N GLY A 333 -41.19 15.78 -29.58
CA GLY A 333 -41.91 16.51 -30.63
C GLY A 333 -41.13 17.64 -31.32
N GLN A 334 -39.87 17.90 -30.95
CA GLN A 334 -38.94 18.73 -31.74
C GLN A 334 -37.72 17.90 -32.17
N GLY A 335 -37.05 18.33 -33.24
CA GLY A 335 -35.80 17.70 -33.66
C GLY A 335 -34.70 17.84 -32.61
N GLY A 336 -33.77 16.89 -32.56
CA GLY A 336 -32.62 16.97 -31.66
C GLY A 336 -31.77 18.23 -31.93
N SER A 337 -31.36 18.91 -30.87
CA SER A 337 -30.50 20.09 -30.91
C SER A 337 -29.20 19.79 -30.17
N THR A 338 -28.07 19.85 -30.89
CA THR A 338 -26.73 19.80 -30.29
C THR A 338 -26.51 21.02 -29.41
N ALA A 339 -26.11 20.84 -28.15
CA ALA A 339 -25.66 21.94 -27.29
C ALA A 339 -24.33 21.52 -26.64
N PRO A 340 -23.18 21.96 -27.16
CA PRO A 340 -21.90 21.60 -26.56
C PRO A 340 -21.69 22.32 -25.22
N LEU A 341 -21.13 21.63 -24.23
CA LEU A 341 -20.85 22.19 -22.91
C LEU A 341 -19.34 22.19 -22.65
N THR A 342 -18.78 23.38 -22.39
CA THR A 342 -17.34 23.56 -22.08
C THR A 342 -17.22 24.22 -20.72
N TYR A 343 -16.32 23.74 -19.85
CA TYR A 343 -16.09 24.34 -18.54
C TYR A 343 -14.75 23.91 -17.93
N VAL A 344 -14.37 24.54 -16.82
CA VAL A 344 -13.04 24.40 -16.21
C VAL A 344 -13.19 24.15 -14.71
N PRO A 345 -13.47 22.91 -14.26
CA PRO A 345 -13.54 22.61 -12.84
C PRO A 345 -12.16 22.57 -12.19
N VAL A 346 -12.14 22.95 -10.92
CA VAL A 346 -10.99 22.86 -10.02
C VAL A 346 -11.38 21.95 -8.85
N THR A 347 -10.57 20.93 -8.62
CA THR A 347 -10.77 19.97 -7.52
C THR A 347 -9.60 20.06 -6.54
N LEU A 348 -9.89 20.31 -5.27
CA LEU A 348 -8.96 20.15 -4.16
C LEU A 348 -9.20 18.79 -3.52
N SER A 349 -8.18 17.95 -3.41
CA SER A 349 -8.28 16.58 -2.88
C SER A 349 -7.28 16.32 -1.76
N TYR A 350 -7.70 15.55 -0.77
CA TYR A 350 -6.86 14.91 0.23
C TYR A 350 -7.00 13.39 0.09
N ASN A 351 -5.87 12.68 0.04
CA ASN A 351 -5.81 11.23 -0.07
C ASN A 351 -4.95 10.67 1.07
N GLY A 352 -5.40 9.60 1.72
CA GLY A 352 -4.70 8.92 2.81
C GLY A 352 -4.81 7.41 2.73
N GLN A 353 -3.72 6.72 3.07
CA GLN A 353 -3.60 5.27 3.08
C GLN A 353 -2.99 4.83 4.41
N LEU A 354 -3.79 4.14 5.23
CA LEU A 354 -3.38 3.47 6.45
C LEU A 354 -3.15 1.98 6.17
N SER A 355 -1.98 1.46 6.51
CA SER A 355 -1.55 0.08 6.32
C SER A 355 -1.05 -0.47 7.65
N LEU A 356 -1.89 -1.25 8.32
CA LEU A 356 -1.57 -1.97 9.55
C LEU A 356 -1.42 -3.46 9.26
N LYS A 357 -0.76 -4.19 10.16
CA LYS A 357 -0.47 -5.63 10.03
C LYS A 357 -1.66 -6.49 9.56
N ASN A 358 -2.86 -6.20 10.05
CA ASN A 358 -4.08 -6.95 9.76
C ASN A 358 -5.14 -6.13 9.01
N SER A 359 -4.89 -4.88 8.63
CA SER A 359 -5.93 -4.05 8.01
C SER A 359 -5.36 -2.97 7.10
N GLN A 360 -6.07 -2.69 6.00
CA GLN A 360 -5.72 -1.64 5.06
C GLN A 360 -6.93 -0.71 4.86
N THR A 361 -6.74 0.59 5.05
CA THR A 361 -7.79 1.60 4.89
C THR A 361 -7.30 2.69 3.94
N SER A 362 -7.96 2.88 2.80
CA SER A 362 -7.82 4.11 2.00
C SER A 362 -8.96 5.07 2.32
N PHE A 363 -8.66 6.36 2.28
CA PHE A 363 -9.62 7.45 2.43
C PHE A 363 -9.28 8.54 1.40
N SER A 364 -10.30 9.08 0.75
CA SER A 364 -10.20 10.35 0.04
C SER A 364 -11.36 11.27 0.39
N ALA A 365 -11.07 12.57 0.36
CA ALA A 365 -12.06 13.63 0.38
C ALA A 365 -11.66 14.68 -0.65
N SER A 366 -12.61 15.12 -1.47
CA SER A 366 -12.37 16.19 -2.43
C SER A 366 -13.52 17.19 -2.47
N LEU A 367 -13.19 18.40 -2.91
CA LEU A 367 -14.12 19.50 -3.14
C LEU A 367 -13.89 20.02 -4.56
N THR A 368 -14.91 19.93 -5.39
CA THR A 368 -14.91 20.41 -6.78
C THR A 368 -15.79 21.63 -6.92
N THR A 369 -15.28 22.65 -7.62
CA THR A 369 -16.00 23.86 -8.05
C THR A 369 -15.60 24.19 -9.49
N ASN A 370 -16.23 25.18 -10.12
CA ASN A 370 -15.91 25.59 -11.49
C ASN A 370 -15.42 27.04 -11.61
N ILE A 371 -14.44 27.29 -12.48
CA ILE A 371 -13.91 28.64 -12.71
C ILE A 371 -14.93 29.45 -13.51
N ARG A 372 -15.53 30.43 -12.84
CA ARG A 372 -16.47 31.38 -13.43
C ARG A 372 -15.85 32.13 -14.61
N GLY A 373 -16.62 32.27 -15.68
CA GLY A 373 -16.22 33.01 -16.88
C GLY A 373 -15.32 32.25 -17.85
N LEU A 374 -14.94 31.00 -17.56
CA LEU A 374 -14.23 30.13 -18.50
C LEU A 374 -15.13 28.98 -18.96
N GLY A 375 -15.53 29.02 -20.24
CA GLY A 375 -16.40 28.00 -20.85
C GLY A 375 -17.75 28.55 -21.31
N SER A 376 -18.77 27.70 -21.31
CA SER A 376 -20.13 27.99 -21.74
C SER A 376 -20.89 28.86 -20.73
N ASP A 377 -21.83 29.67 -21.23
CA ASP A 377 -22.66 30.55 -20.41
C ASP A 377 -23.77 29.82 -19.64
N TRP A 378 -24.44 30.56 -18.75
CA TRP A 378 -25.52 30.05 -17.90
C TRP A 378 -26.69 29.45 -18.68
N GLY A 379 -26.99 29.97 -19.87
CA GLY A 379 -28.06 29.44 -20.72
C GLY A 379 -27.71 28.06 -21.27
N ALA A 380 -26.45 27.84 -21.66
CA ALA A 380 -25.97 26.53 -22.07
C ALA A 380 -26.03 25.48 -20.94
N TRP A 381 -25.83 25.89 -19.68
CA TRP A 381 -25.98 25.01 -18.51
C TRP A 381 -27.45 24.67 -18.23
N ASP A 382 -28.34 25.67 -18.20
CA ASP A 382 -29.78 25.45 -17.95
C ASP A 382 -30.44 24.62 -19.08
N ASN A 383 -30.04 24.86 -20.33
CA ASN A 383 -30.42 24.06 -21.50
C ASN A 383 -29.98 22.59 -21.41
N LYS A 384 -28.96 22.27 -20.61
CA LYS A 384 -28.51 20.88 -20.36
C LYS A 384 -29.28 20.21 -19.25
N ARG A 385 -29.48 20.94 -18.15
CA ARG A 385 -30.19 20.46 -16.99
C ARG A 385 -30.86 21.67 -16.35
N TYR A 386 -32.19 21.62 -16.28
CA TYR A 386 -32.99 22.66 -15.63
C TYR A 386 -32.40 23.04 -14.27
N ASN A 387 -32.14 24.34 -14.09
CA ASN A 387 -31.55 24.97 -12.92
C ASN A 387 -30.12 24.52 -12.55
N ALA A 388 -29.38 23.88 -13.47
CA ALA A 388 -27.94 23.69 -13.34
C ALA A 388 -27.19 24.96 -13.76
N THR A 389 -26.07 25.24 -13.12
CA THR A 389 -25.32 26.49 -13.30
C THR A 389 -23.81 26.24 -13.31
N PRO A 390 -22.99 27.13 -13.91
CA PRO A 390 -21.53 27.07 -13.81
C PRO A 390 -20.98 27.35 -12.41
N ASP A 391 -21.85 27.58 -11.42
CA ASP A 391 -21.54 27.98 -10.05
C ASP A 391 -21.62 26.81 -9.03
N PHE A 392 -21.72 25.57 -9.54
CA PHE A 392 -21.83 24.37 -8.72
C PHE A 392 -20.61 24.17 -7.80
N VAL A 393 -20.89 23.59 -6.62
CA VAL A 393 -19.88 23.07 -5.70
C VAL A 393 -20.36 21.73 -5.18
N TYR A 394 -19.54 20.70 -5.33
CA TYR A 394 -19.81 19.39 -4.73
C TYR A 394 -18.59 18.85 -3.98
N GLY A 395 -18.85 18.12 -2.90
CA GLY A 395 -17.86 17.33 -2.18
C GLY A 395 -17.99 15.85 -2.50
N LYS A 396 -16.87 15.14 -2.62
CA LYS A 396 -16.82 13.66 -2.71
C LYS A 396 -16.06 13.08 -1.52
N PHE A 397 -16.49 11.92 -1.06
CA PHE A 397 -15.86 11.17 0.03
C PHE A 397 -15.79 9.69 -0.34
N ASP A 398 -14.62 9.07 -0.18
CA ASP A 398 -14.41 7.63 -0.37
C ASP A 398 -13.70 7.05 0.86
N VAL A 399 -14.21 5.94 1.39
CA VAL A 399 -13.56 5.15 2.45
C VAL A 399 -13.63 3.69 2.05
N ASN A 400 -12.49 3.05 1.84
CA ASN A 400 -12.40 1.61 1.58
C ASN A 400 -11.51 0.95 2.64
N HIS A 401 -12.08 0.04 3.41
CA HIS A 401 -11.43 -0.67 4.50
C HIS A 401 -11.46 -2.18 4.29
N THR A 402 -10.29 -2.82 4.31
CA THR A 402 -10.16 -4.29 4.31
C THR A 402 -9.56 -4.75 5.63
N GLN A 403 -10.32 -5.54 6.39
CA GLN A 403 -9.89 -6.21 7.61
C GLN A 403 -9.54 -7.67 7.30
N ARG A 404 -8.34 -8.11 7.68
CA ARG A 404 -7.93 -9.51 7.68
C ARG A 404 -8.13 -10.10 9.08
N PHE A 405 -8.70 -11.29 9.14
CA PHE A 405 -8.98 -12.02 10.38
C PHE A 405 -8.08 -13.26 10.52
N ALA A 406 -8.29 -14.02 11.59
CA ALA A 406 -7.70 -15.35 11.72
C ALA A 406 -8.08 -16.25 10.53
N ASN A 407 -7.24 -17.25 10.25
CA ASN A 407 -7.40 -18.20 9.15
C ASN A 407 -7.48 -17.57 7.75
N ASP A 408 -6.91 -16.37 7.53
CA ASP A 408 -6.88 -15.70 6.22
C ASP A 408 -8.27 -15.33 5.67
N MET A 409 -9.31 -15.29 6.50
CA MET A 409 -10.58 -14.64 6.15
C MET A 409 -10.40 -13.13 6.03
N GLN A 410 -11.19 -12.48 5.17
CA GLN A 410 -11.17 -11.02 5.02
C GLN A 410 -12.59 -10.48 4.97
N ALA A 411 -12.83 -9.29 5.52
CA ALA A 411 -14.01 -8.48 5.19
C ALA A 411 -13.55 -7.17 4.57
N ASN A 412 -14.32 -6.69 3.61
CA ASN A 412 -14.16 -5.39 2.97
C ASN A 412 -15.42 -4.56 3.22
N ALA A 413 -15.24 -3.28 3.49
CA ALA A 413 -16.30 -2.30 3.63
C ALA A 413 -15.90 -1.06 2.82
N HIS A 414 -16.77 -0.65 1.89
CA HIS A 414 -16.54 0.49 1.02
C HIS A 414 -17.73 1.44 1.11
N VAL A 415 -17.45 2.74 1.27
CA VAL A 415 -18.46 3.81 1.25
C VAL A 415 -17.96 4.90 0.31
N ASN A 416 -18.80 5.28 -0.64
CA ASN A 416 -18.50 6.33 -1.61
C ASN A 416 -19.70 7.29 -1.68
N ALA A 417 -19.47 8.60 -1.62
CA ALA A 417 -20.53 9.60 -1.55
C ALA A 417 -20.19 10.88 -2.32
N GLN A 418 -21.23 11.52 -2.85
CA GLN A 418 -21.19 12.85 -3.46
C GLN A 418 -22.32 13.71 -2.88
N ILE A 419 -22.00 14.95 -2.49
CA ILE A 419 -22.95 15.93 -1.99
C ILE A 419 -22.75 17.24 -2.74
N SER A 420 -23.77 17.69 -3.48
CA SER A 420 -23.79 18.92 -4.27
C SER A 420 -24.63 20.01 -3.59
N ASN A 421 -24.32 21.27 -3.85
CA ASN A 421 -25.16 22.42 -3.50
C ASN A 421 -26.19 22.80 -4.57
N SER A 422 -26.06 22.28 -5.80
CA SER A 422 -26.89 22.64 -6.96
C SER A 422 -27.18 21.44 -7.87
N PRO A 423 -28.18 21.53 -8.76
CA PRO A 423 -28.32 20.58 -9.87
C PRO A 423 -27.04 20.52 -10.70
N LEU A 424 -26.68 19.33 -11.15
CA LEU A 424 -25.47 19.05 -11.92
C LEU A 424 -25.83 18.52 -13.31
N VAL A 425 -24.96 18.81 -14.28
CA VAL A 425 -25.02 18.20 -15.62
C VAL A 425 -24.55 16.75 -15.55
N SER A 426 -24.97 15.92 -16.52
CA SER A 426 -24.72 14.46 -16.52
C SER A 426 -23.24 14.10 -16.29
N SER A 427 -22.30 14.85 -16.89
CA SER A 427 -20.84 14.66 -16.76
C SER A 427 -20.28 14.90 -15.34
N GLU A 428 -21.04 15.53 -14.44
CA GLU A 428 -20.67 15.78 -13.04
C GLU A 428 -21.56 15.02 -12.04
N GLN A 429 -22.59 14.32 -12.52
CA GLN A 429 -23.50 13.58 -11.65
C GLN A 429 -22.84 12.34 -11.02
N PHE A 430 -23.38 11.97 -9.87
CA PHE A 430 -23.06 10.75 -9.16
C PHE A 430 -23.82 9.57 -9.78
N ALA A 431 -23.13 8.48 -10.09
CA ALA A 431 -23.69 7.30 -10.74
C ALA A 431 -23.59 6.06 -9.86
N ALA A 432 -24.65 5.24 -9.84
CA ALA A 432 -24.69 3.96 -9.13
C ALA A 432 -25.24 2.84 -10.03
N GLY A 433 -24.78 1.62 -9.73
CA GLY A 433 -25.02 0.42 -10.54
C GLY A 433 -23.77 0.01 -11.33
N GLY A 434 -23.59 -1.29 -11.52
CA GLY A 434 -22.43 -1.91 -12.18
C GLY A 434 -21.42 -2.52 -11.20
N MET A 435 -20.43 -3.21 -11.75
CA MET A 435 -19.47 -4.04 -10.99
C MET A 435 -18.69 -3.27 -9.91
N ASN A 436 -18.43 -1.98 -10.13
CA ASN A 436 -17.64 -1.12 -9.24
C ASN A 436 -18.49 -0.27 -8.27
N SER A 437 -19.81 -0.51 -8.13
CA SER A 437 -20.64 0.27 -7.20
C SER A 437 -21.75 -0.54 -6.50
N VAL A 438 -22.83 -0.86 -7.21
CA VAL A 438 -23.92 -1.71 -6.71
C VAL A 438 -24.10 -2.84 -7.70
N ARG A 439 -23.51 -3.99 -7.38
CA ARG A 439 -23.52 -5.17 -8.25
C ARG A 439 -24.92 -5.73 -8.41
N GLY A 440 -25.15 -6.44 -9.51
CA GLY A 440 -26.50 -6.91 -9.87
C GLY A 440 -27.30 -5.92 -10.74
N TYR A 441 -26.86 -4.65 -10.84
CA TYR A 441 -27.46 -3.59 -11.65
C TYR A 441 -26.56 -3.25 -12.85
N MET A 442 -27.08 -2.52 -13.84
CA MET A 442 -26.29 -2.04 -15.01
C MET A 442 -25.32 -0.92 -14.62
N GLN A 443 -24.22 -0.77 -15.38
CA GLN A 443 -23.22 0.28 -15.14
C GLN A 443 -23.86 1.67 -15.26
N ALA A 444 -23.80 2.46 -14.19
CA ALA A 444 -24.48 3.77 -14.10
C ALA A 444 -25.98 3.68 -14.43
N GLU A 445 -26.68 2.68 -13.87
CA GLU A 445 -28.11 2.49 -14.04
C GLU A 445 -28.93 3.70 -13.57
N ASP A 446 -28.57 4.30 -12.43
CA ASP A 446 -29.17 5.52 -11.90
C ASP A 446 -28.08 6.61 -11.72
N THR A 447 -28.38 7.84 -12.13
CA THR A 447 -27.53 9.02 -11.88
C THR A 447 -28.29 10.13 -11.17
N ALA A 448 -27.61 10.88 -10.29
CA ALA A 448 -28.19 12.04 -9.63
C ALA A 448 -27.13 13.07 -9.19
N ASP A 449 -27.58 14.23 -8.74
CA ASP A 449 -26.68 15.33 -8.34
C ASP A 449 -25.93 15.00 -7.03
N SER A 450 -26.46 14.07 -6.22
CA SER A 450 -25.88 13.61 -4.96
C SER A 450 -26.32 12.19 -4.63
N GLY A 451 -25.51 11.49 -3.84
CA GLY A 451 -25.81 10.14 -3.41
C GLY A 451 -24.77 9.55 -2.46
N VAL A 452 -25.09 8.37 -1.95
CA VAL A 452 -24.19 7.51 -1.19
C VAL A 452 -24.34 6.07 -1.66
N ILE A 453 -23.21 5.40 -1.89
CA ILE A 453 -23.06 3.96 -2.12
C ILE A 453 -22.36 3.38 -0.88
N ALA A 454 -22.82 2.23 -0.43
CA ALA A 454 -22.18 1.43 0.62
C ALA A 454 -22.15 -0.05 0.21
N SER A 455 -21.00 -0.69 0.35
CA SER A 455 -20.77 -2.11 0.09
C SER A 455 -20.14 -2.78 1.30
N LEU A 456 -20.56 -4.02 1.57
CA LEU A 456 -19.97 -4.94 2.54
C LEU A 456 -19.72 -6.28 1.84
N GLU A 457 -18.48 -6.77 1.88
CA GLU A 457 -18.09 -8.04 1.26
C GLU A 457 -17.30 -8.91 2.25
N LEU A 458 -17.69 -10.17 2.38
CA LEU A 458 -16.99 -11.18 3.17
C LEU A 458 -16.30 -12.18 2.25
N ARG A 459 -14.99 -12.35 2.40
CA ARG A 459 -14.13 -13.24 1.59
C ARG A 459 -13.69 -14.46 2.40
N SER A 460 -13.77 -15.63 1.79
CA SER A 460 -13.24 -16.88 2.33
C SER A 460 -11.71 -16.83 2.51
N PRO A 461 -11.11 -17.75 3.30
CA PRO A 461 -9.69 -18.06 3.18
C PRO A 461 -9.31 -18.40 1.75
N SER A 462 -8.04 -18.21 1.37
CA SER A 462 -7.56 -18.64 0.06
C SER A 462 -7.52 -20.17 -0.05
N LEU A 463 -8.31 -20.69 -0.99
CA LEU A 463 -8.40 -22.10 -1.36
C LEU A 463 -7.24 -22.55 -2.25
N ALA A 464 -6.41 -21.64 -2.77
CA ALA A 464 -5.23 -21.98 -3.59
C ALA A 464 -4.30 -23.00 -2.91
N LYS A 465 -4.20 -22.95 -1.57
CA LYS A 465 -3.44 -23.89 -0.74
C LYS A 465 -3.90 -25.35 -0.90
N TRP A 466 -5.19 -25.56 -1.19
CA TRP A 466 -5.80 -26.88 -1.37
C TRP A 466 -5.75 -27.38 -2.82
N LEU A 467 -5.59 -26.49 -3.79
CA LEU A 467 -5.43 -26.83 -5.22
C LEU A 467 -3.98 -27.19 -5.62
N GLY A 468 -3.01 -26.99 -4.73
CA GLY A 468 -1.62 -27.30 -5.01
C GLY A 468 -0.63 -26.67 -4.06
N GLY A 469 -0.76 -26.87 -2.74
CA GLY A 469 0.15 -26.35 -1.72
C GLY A 469 1.60 -26.86 -1.76
N ALA A 470 2.05 -27.43 -2.88
CA ALA A 470 3.43 -27.80 -3.16
C ALA A 470 4.06 -26.81 -4.14
N VAL A 471 5.39 -26.63 -4.04
CA VAL A 471 6.20 -25.75 -4.89
C VAL A 471 5.91 -26.01 -6.37
N GLY A 472 5.23 -25.09 -7.05
CA GLY A 472 4.88 -25.19 -8.48
C GLY A 472 3.41 -24.98 -8.86
N SER A 473 2.48 -24.78 -7.92
CA SER A 473 1.10 -24.35 -8.28
C SER A 473 1.11 -23.05 -9.06
N ARG A 474 0.34 -23.01 -10.16
CA ARG A 474 0.11 -21.80 -10.95
C ARG A 474 -1.00 -20.92 -10.36
N VAL A 475 -1.79 -21.40 -9.39
CA VAL A 475 -2.84 -20.62 -8.73
C VAL A 475 -2.25 -19.99 -7.47
N ASN A 476 -2.18 -18.66 -7.45
CA ASN A 476 -1.66 -17.88 -6.32
C ASN A 476 -2.75 -17.63 -5.28
N GLU A 477 -3.96 -17.29 -5.73
CA GLU A 477 -5.09 -16.99 -4.86
C GLU A 477 -6.40 -17.51 -5.48
N TRP A 478 -7.28 -18.05 -4.65
CA TRP A 478 -8.64 -18.38 -5.04
C TRP A 478 -9.56 -18.21 -3.83
N ARG A 479 -10.56 -17.33 -3.93
CA ARG A 479 -11.49 -17.04 -2.82
C ARG A 479 -12.91 -16.99 -3.33
N PHE A 480 -13.83 -17.53 -2.55
CA PHE A 480 -15.23 -17.20 -2.65
C PHE A 480 -15.52 -15.94 -1.84
N HIS A 481 -16.49 -15.16 -2.28
CA HIS A 481 -16.96 -14.00 -1.55
C HIS A 481 -18.49 -13.92 -1.58
N ALA A 482 -19.06 -13.24 -0.59
CA ALA A 482 -20.47 -12.88 -0.54
C ALA A 482 -20.58 -11.40 -0.21
N PHE A 483 -21.50 -10.68 -0.84
CA PHE A 483 -21.62 -9.23 -0.71
C PHE A 483 -23.05 -8.75 -0.46
N PHE A 484 -23.12 -7.54 0.08
CA PHE A 484 -24.31 -6.72 0.19
C PHE A 484 -23.96 -5.30 -0.25
N ASP A 485 -24.61 -4.80 -1.28
CA ASP A 485 -24.40 -3.44 -1.80
C ASP A 485 -25.72 -2.66 -1.70
N ALA A 486 -25.63 -1.36 -1.44
CA ALA A 486 -26.78 -0.44 -1.44
C ALA A 486 -26.38 0.97 -1.88
N ALA A 487 -27.29 1.67 -2.54
CA ALA A 487 -27.15 3.09 -2.83
C ALA A 487 -28.45 3.87 -2.63
N HIS A 488 -28.29 5.13 -2.23
CA HIS A 488 -29.36 6.12 -2.19
C HIS A 488 -28.89 7.38 -2.92
N LEU A 489 -29.64 7.79 -3.94
CA LEU A 489 -29.31 8.95 -4.77
C LEU A 489 -30.51 9.92 -4.81
N TRP A 490 -30.24 11.21 -4.98
CA TRP A 490 -31.28 12.23 -5.06
C TRP A 490 -30.90 13.39 -6.00
N LEU A 491 -31.91 13.87 -6.74
CA LEU A 491 -31.80 15.06 -7.59
C LEU A 491 -32.14 16.32 -6.80
N LEU A 492 -31.45 17.40 -7.13
CA LEU A 492 -31.77 18.77 -6.74
C LEU A 492 -32.58 19.42 -7.88
N SER A 493 -33.62 20.18 -7.54
CA SER A 493 -34.57 20.75 -8.52
C SER A 493 -35.01 19.75 -9.62
N PRO A 494 -35.59 18.58 -9.28
CA PRO A 494 -36.21 17.70 -10.28
C PRO A 494 -37.44 18.39 -10.90
N LEU A 495 -37.70 18.12 -12.17
CA LEU A 495 -38.95 18.51 -12.82
C LEU A 495 -40.14 17.72 -12.23
N PRO A 496 -41.38 18.20 -12.31
CA PRO A 496 -42.55 17.56 -11.67
C PRO A 496 -42.79 16.09 -12.07
N GLU A 497 -42.36 15.70 -13.27
CA GLU A 497 -42.48 14.34 -13.82
C GLU A 497 -41.22 13.47 -13.61
N GLN A 498 -40.13 14.04 -13.08
CA GLN A 498 -38.87 13.33 -12.87
C GLN A 498 -38.85 12.56 -11.54
N THR A 499 -38.24 11.38 -11.54
CA THR A 499 -37.97 10.61 -10.32
C THR A 499 -36.91 11.35 -9.49
N ALA A 500 -37.32 11.86 -8.33
CA ALA A 500 -36.44 12.70 -7.48
C ALA A 500 -35.42 11.90 -6.65
N ARG A 501 -35.64 10.58 -6.44
CA ARG A 501 -34.82 9.74 -5.56
C ARG A 501 -34.73 8.30 -6.08
N PHE A 502 -33.53 7.75 -6.04
CA PHE A 502 -33.22 6.40 -6.52
C PHE A 502 -32.68 5.54 -5.38
N ASN A 503 -32.95 4.23 -5.42
CA ASN A 503 -32.61 3.31 -4.35
C ASN A 503 -32.23 1.93 -4.90
N LEU A 504 -30.93 1.69 -5.05
CA LEU A 504 -30.39 0.39 -5.44
C LEU A 504 -30.03 -0.42 -4.18
N MET A 505 -30.22 -1.73 -4.21
CA MET A 505 -29.88 -2.61 -3.09
C MET A 505 -29.77 -4.04 -3.61
N SER A 506 -28.67 -4.74 -3.34
CA SER A 506 -28.46 -6.11 -3.83
C SER A 506 -27.71 -6.98 -2.82
N VAL A 507 -27.81 -8.28 -3.02
CA VAL A 507 -26.94 -9.29 -2.40
C VAL A 507 -26.36 -10.18 -3.49
N GLY A 508 -25.19 -10.74 -3.26
CA GLY A 508 -24.63 -11.67 -4.22
C GLY A 508 -23.51 -12.53 -3.68
N VAL A 509 -23.04 -13.42 -4.54
CA VAL A 509 -21.92 -14.32 -4.30
C VAL A 509 -21.04 -14.38 -5.54
N GLY A 510 -19.74 -14.56 -5.34
CA GLY A 510 -18.80 -14.66 -6.44
C GLY A 510 -17.51 -15.39 -6.06
N THR A 511 -16.62 -15.47 -7.03
CA THR A 511 -15.32 -16.15 -6.90
C THR A 511 -14.23 -15.40 -7.65
N ARG A 512 -13.19 -15.01 -6.92
CA ARG A 512 -11.98 -14.40 -7.50
C ARG A 512 -10.85 -15.42 -7.54
N VAL A 513 -10.19 -15.53 -8.69
CA VAL A 513 -8.99 -16.36 -8.88
C VAL A 513 -7.85 -15.53 -9.45
N GLN A 514 -6.64 -15.73 -8.94
CA GLN A 514 -5.39 -15.18 -9.46
C GLN A 514 -4.43 -16.31 -9.81
N ILE A 515 -4.02 -16.35 -11.07
CA ILE A 515 -3.16 -17.37 -11.66
C ILE A 515 -1.81 -16.73 -11.98
N MET A 516 -0.78 -17.11 -11.23
CA MET A 516 0.55 -16.51 -11.22
C MET A 516 0.44 -14.99 -11.00
N LYS A 517 1.40 -14.20 -11.50
CA LYS A 517 1.29 -12.74 -11.56
C LYS A 517 0.60 -12.23 -12.83
N TYR A 518 0.17 -13.12 -13.72
CA TYR A 518 -0.18 -12.80 -15.11
C TYR A 518 -1.68 -12.78 -15.42
N ALA A 519 -2.51 -13.45 -14.62
CA ALA A 519 -3.93 -13.55 -14.89
C ALA A 519 -4.76 -13.44 -13.61
N SER A 520 -5.87 -12.73 -13.71
CA SER A 520 -6.89 -12.62 -12.67
C SER A 520 -8.27 -12.69 -13.30
N ALA A 521 -9.20 -13.38 -12.67
CA ALA A 521 -10.59 -13.40 -13.07
C ALA A 521 -11.51 -13.31 -11.86
N ASP A 522 -12.65 -12.68 -12.05
CA ASP A 522 -13.77 -12.65 -11.10
C ASP A 522 -15.05 -13.02 -11.83
N PHE A 523 -15.93 -13.71 -11.12
CA PHE A 523 -17.24 -14.18 -11.59
C PHE A 523 -18.22 -14.05 -10.44
N GLU A 524 -19.27 -13.26 -10.63
CA GLU A 524 -20.24 -12.95 -9.59
C GLU A 524 -21.69 -13.05 -10.09
N ALA A 525 -22.58 -13.35 -9.15
CA ALA A 525 -24.02 -13.36 -9.34
C ALA A 525 -24.66 -12.41 -8.33
N GLY A 526 -25.27 -11.34 -8.82
CA GLY A 526 -25.97 -10.34 -8.01
C GLY A 526 -27.48 -10.43 -8.16
N TRP A 527 -28.20 -10.39 -7.04
CA TRP A 527 -29.66 -10.33 -6.98
C TRP A 527 -30.11 -8.94 -6.50
N PRO A 528 -30.73 -8.13 -7.38
CA PRO A 528 -31.42 -6.89 -7.03
C PRO A 528 -32.53 -7.13 -5.99
N LEU A 529 -32.42 -6.53 -4.82
CA LEU A 529 -33.45 -6.54 -3.78
C LEU A 529 -34.47 -5.40 -3.96
N LYS A 530 -34.17 -4.40 -4.80
CA LYS A 530 -35.10 -3.38 -5.30
C LYS A 530 -35.08 -3.34 -6.83
N ALA A 531 -36.18 -2.90 -7.45
CA ALA A 531 -36.16 -2.56 -8.86
C ALA A 531 -35.39 -1.24 -9.06
N GLY A 532 -34.51 -1.19 -10.07
CA GLY A 532 -33.96 0.05 -10.62
C GLY A 532 -34.78 0.49 -11.84
N VAL A 533 -34.28 1.47 -12.61
CA VAL A 533 -34.95 1.96 -13.83
C VAL A 533 -34.96 0.90 -14.94
N TYR A 534 -33.91 0.07 -15.04
CA TYR A 534 -33.78 -0.93 -16.10
C TYR A 534 -33.77 -2.37 -15.55
N THR A 535 -33.27 -2.55 -14.34
CA THR A 535 -33.10 -3.85 -13.68
C THR A 535 -34.30 -4.20 -12.82
N ARG A 536 -34.91 -5.36 -13.10
CA ARG A 536 -36.06 -5.88 -12.35
C ARG A 536 -35.64 -6.46 -11.01
N GLN A 537 -36.44 -6.20 -9.98
CA GLN A 537 -36.28 -6.81 -8.67
C GLN A 537 -36.23 -8.35 -8.78
N TYR A 538 -35.30 -8.96 -8.03
CA TYR A 538 -35.00 -10.39 -7.97
C TYR A 538 -34.56 -11.06 -9.29
N SER A 539 -34.34 -10.30 -10.37
CA SER A 539 -33.75 -10.81 -11.61
C SER A 539 -32.23 -10.89 -11.45
N PRO A 540 -31.60 -12.07 -11.39
CA PRO A 540 -30.16 -12.17 -11.23
C PRO A 540 -29.44 -11.59 -12.44
N ARG A 541 -28.34 -10.89 -12.18
CA ARG A 541 -27.33 -10.51 -13.17
C ARG A 541 -26.05 -11.29 -12.88
N PHE A 542 -25.40 -11.75 -13.94
CA PHE A 542 -24.11 -12.44 -13.87
C PHE A 542 -23.06 -11.54 -14.49
N ASP A 543 -22.06 -11.18 -13.70
CA ASP A 543 -20.98 -10.29 -14.11
C ASP A 543 -19.64 -11.02 -13.99
N PHE A 544 -18.70 -10.67 -14.87
CA PHE A 544 -17.36 -11.23 -14.89
C PHE A 544 -16.36 -10.19 -15.37
N PHE A 545 -15.11 -10.32 -14.89
CA PHE A 545 -13.97 -9.74 -15.58
C PHE A 545 -12.86 -10.79 -15.68
N VAL A 546 -12.12 -10.77 -16.79
CA VAL A 546 -10.90 -11.55 -16.98
C VAL A 546 -9.82 -10.59 -17.45
N ARG A 547 -8.76 -10.46 -16.66
CA ARG A 547 -7.60 -9.61 -16.96
C ARG A 547 -6.34 -10.45 -17.07
N LEU A 548 -5.62 -10.24 -18.17
CA LEU A 548 -4.25 -10.71 -18.38
C LEU A 548 -3.30 -9.51 -18.28
N GLY A 549 -2.13 -9.68 -17.70
CA GLY A 549 -1.09 -8.64 -17.66
C GLY A 549 0.31 -9.23 -17.48
N PHE A 550 1.34 -8.40 -17.52
CA PHE A 550 2.75 -8.81 -17.38
C PHE A 550 3.60 -7.74 -16.70
#